data_AF-A0A4U9V696-F1
#
_entry.id   AF-A0A4U9V696-F1
#
_cell.length_a   1.000
_cell.length_b   1.000
_cell.length_c   1.000
_cell.angle_alpha   90.00
_cell.angle_beta   90.00
_cell.angle_gamma   90.00
#
_symmetry.space_group_name_H-M   'P 1'
#
loop_
_entity.id
_entity.type
_entity.pdbx_description
1 polymer ?
#
loop_
_entity_poly.entity_id
_entity_poly.type
_entity_poly.pdbx_seq_one_letter_code
_entity_poly.pdbx_strand_id
1 'polypeptide(L)'
;MNFLSHFYFERFATTPERIVGGLLPDLVKNADKSFVLRPRQYEVELMDHPLLEQLYIGWNRHIEVDRLFHNSAYFFRHTHLLKLHIQGSLQGLPIRPSFMAHIALELLLDHILTQQHAVSIDKFYTALIQVDANAVRRFLQINQLSDIPKFERFYQQFIEWKYIYDYAHIEKIAGALFNICKRLWQFEVQESHRQRLTEQLISYLREHMSDYQDIYNYIHYELVGFK
;
A
#
# COMPACT_ATOMS: atom_id res chain seq x y z
N MET A 1 -1.70 -4.84 -2.30
CA MET A 1 -2.39 -3.55 -2.53
C MET A 1 -1.49 -2.44 -1.97
N ASN A 2 -1.87 -1.15 -2.10
CA ASN A 2 -1.09 -0.05 -1.53
C ASN A 2 -1.84 0.62 -0.36
N PHE A 3 -1.21 1.61 0.28
CA PHE A 3 -1.63 2.19 1.54
C PHE A 3 -3.12 2.58 1.64
N LEU A 4 -3.68 3.30 0.65
CA LEU A 4 -5.08 3.74 0.76
C LEU A 4 -6.08 2.60 0.57
N SER A 5 -5.75 1.64 -0.29
CA SER A 5 -6.52 0.42 -0.46
C SER A 5 -6.54 -0.43 0.82
N HIS A 6 -5.42 -0.55 1.53
CA HIS A 6 -5.41 -1.21 2.85
C HIS A 6 -6.20 -0.40 3.89
N PHE A 7 -6.00 0.92 3.92
CA PHE A 7 -6.77 1.80 4.79
C PHE A 7 -8.28 1.72 4.52
N TYR A 8 -8.71 1.54 3.28
CA TYR A 8 -10.13 1.39 2.94
C TYR A 8 -10.80 0.34 3.82
N PHE A 9 -10.19 -0.84 4.00
CA PHE A 9 -10.81 -1.92 4.80
C PHE A 9 -10.81 -1.64 6.31
N GLU A 10 -10.00 -0.69 6.78
CA GLU A 10 -9.92 -0.25 8.17
C GLU A 10 -10.51 1.16 8.39
N ARG A 11 -11.12 1.77 7.36
CA ARG A 11 -11.55 3.18 7.37
C ARG A 11 -12.61 3.50 8.41
N PHE A 12 -13.31 2.49 8.93
CA PHE A 12 -14.31 2.61 9.99
C PHE A 12 -13.81 2.14 11.35
N ALA A 13 -12.56 1.68 11.47
CA ALA A 13 -11.97 1.40 12.76
C ALA A 13 -11.99 2.68 13.63
N THR A 14 -12.22 2.46 14.92
CA THR A 14 -12.34 3.51 15.94
C THR A 14 -11.03 3.76 16.69
N THR A 15 -10.04 2.88 16.53
CA THR A 15 -8.73 2.96 17.17
C THR A 15 -7.64 3.25 16.13
N PRO A 16 -6.76 4.23 16.34
CA PRO A 16 -5.59 4.46 15.50
C PRO A 16 -4.72 3.21 15.35
N GLU A 17 -4.58 2.41 16.41
CA GLU A 17 -3.78 1.19 16.47
C GLU A 17 -4.22 0.18 15.41
N ARG A 18 -5.54 0.00 15.19
CA ARG A 18 -5.99 -0.92 14.17
C ARG A 18 -5.67 -0.44 12.77
N ILE A 19 -5.87 0.84 12.51
CA ILE A 19 -5.53 1.45 11.22
C ILE A 19 -4.03 1.30 10.96
N VAL A 20 -3.19 1.72 11.92
CA VAL A 20 -1.73 1.64 11.78
C VAL A 20 -1.27 0.19 11.67
N GLY A 21 -1.90 -0.75 12.40
CA GLY A 21 -1.68 -2.18 12.25
C GLY A 21 -1.82 -2.66 10.80
N GLY A 22 -2.86 -2.20 10.10
CA GLY A 22 -3.10 -2.51 8.69
C GLY A 22 -2.13 -1.85 7.70
N LEU A 23 -1.33 -0.88 8.15
CA LEU A 23 -0.33 -0.18 7.35
C LEU A 23 1.11 -0.62 7.68
N LEU A 24 1.33 -1.19 8.87
CA LEU A 24 2.64 -1.58 9.36
C LEU A 24 3.41 -2.52 8.41
N PRO A 25 2.81 -3.53 7.76
CA PRO A 25 3.55 -4.38 6.83
C PRO A 25 4.25 -3.58 5.72
N ASP A 26 3.54 -2.63 5.11
CA ASP A 26 4.09 -1.76 4.06
C ASP A 26 5.09 -0.76 4.65
N LEU A 27 4.78 -0.13 5.78
CA LEU A 27 5.68 0.83 6.43
C LEU A 27 7.03 0.19 6.76
N VAL A 28 7.02 -1.01 7.33
CA VAL A 28 8.24 -1.76 7.66
C VAL A 28 9.07 -2.02 6.40
N LYS A 29 8.45 -2.53 5.33
CA LYS A 29 9.16 -2.84 4.07
C LYS A 29 9.66 -1.61 3.34
N ASN A 30 8.99 -0.47 3.51
CA ASN A 30 9.47 0.81 2.99
C ASN A 30 10.63 1.37 3.82
N ALA A 31 10.63 1.21 5.14
CA ALA A 31 11.75 1.59 6.01
C ALA A 31 13.03 0.80 5.67
N ASP A 32 12.91 -0.51 5.53
CA ASP A 32 13.99 -1.38 5.07
C ASP A 32 13.45 -2.68 4.48
N LYS A 33 13.87 -3.01 3.25
CA LYS A 33 13.44 -4.25 2.57
C LYS A 33 13.84 -5.53 3.32
N SER A 34 14.90 -5.47 4.12
CA SER A 34 15.41 -6.59 4.93
C SER A 34 14.61 -6.82 6.20
N PHE A 35 13.80 -5.85 6.65
CA PHE A 35 12.95 -6.03 7.81
C PHE A 35 11.85 -7.04 7.52
N VAL A 36 11.71 -8.03 8.41
CA VAL A 36 10.72 -9.10 8.32
C VAL A 36 10.15 -9.31 9.71
N LEU A 37 8.86 -9.12 9.89
CA LEU A 37 8.15 -9.45 11.12
C LEU A 37 7.29 -10.68 10.89
N ARG A 38 7.03 -11.44 11.95
CA ARG A 38 6.14 -12.60 11.93
C ARG A 38 5.21 -12.57 13.15
N PRO A 39 4.25 -11.62 13.23
CA PRO A 39 3.45 -11.41 14.44
C PRO A 39 2.69 -12.63 14.92
N ARG A 40 2.28 -13.51 14.00
CA ARG A 40 1.62 -14.78 14.35
C ARG A 40 2.44 -15.69 15.29
N GLN A 41 3.76 -15.55 15.31
CA GLN A 41 4.63 -16.32 16.22
C GLN A 41 4.50 -15.85 17.69
N TYR A 42 3.97 -14.65 17.91
CA TYR A 42 3.84 -13.99 19.21
C TYR A 42 2.40 -13.61 19.50
N GLU A 43 1.44 -14.37 18.94
CA GLU A 43 0.02 -14.06 19.04
C GLU A 43 -0.43 -13.93 20.50
N VAL A 44 0.02 -14.82 21.38
CA VAL A 44 -0.33 -14.79 22.80
C VAL A 44 0.14 -13.49 23.46
N GLU A 45 1.39 -13.08 23.24
CA GLU A 45 1.94 -11.85 23.83
C GLU A 45 1.30 -10.59 23.25
N LEU A 46 0.93 -10.61 21.97
CA LEU A 46 0.28 -9.49 21.30
C LEU A 46 -1.18 -9.34 21.70
N MET A 47 -1.89 -10.44 21.96
CA MET A 47 -3.28 -10.41 22.39
C MET A 47 -3.47 -10.05 23.88
N ASP A 48 -2.41 -10.14 24.70
CA ASP A 48 -2.47 -9.81 26.15
C ASP A 48 -2.54 -8.29 26.45
N HIS A 49 -2.44 -7.43 25.43
CA HIS A 49 -2.52 -5.98 25.61
C HIS A 49 -3.45 -5.34 24.57
N PRO A 50 -4.50 -4.58 24.97
CA PRO A 50 -5.53 -4.09 24.05
C PRO A 50 -5.00 -3.30 22.84
N LEU A 51 -3.98 -2.45 23.03
CA LEU A 51 -3.39 -1.70 21.92
C LEU A 51 -2.57 -2.58 20.97
N LEU A 52 -1.88 -3.60 21.49
CA LEU A 52 -1.09 -4.53 20.68
C LEU A 52 -2.01 -5.48 19.91
N GLU A 53 -3.12 -5.89 20.54
CA GLU A 53 -4.17 -6.66 19.92
C GLU A 53 -4.71 -5.91 18.69
N GLN A 54 -5.05 -4.61 18.81
CA GLN A 54 -5.54 -3.84 17.66
C GLN A 54 -4.49 -3.73 16.53
N LEU A 55 -3.22 -3.51 16.86
CA LEU A 55 -2.13 -3.54 15.87
C LEU A 55 -2.02 -4.91 15.17
N TYR A 56 -2.12 -5.99 15.95
CA TYR A 56 -2.04 -7.36 15.44
C TYR A 56 -3.22 -7.71 14.53
N ILE A 57 -4.45 -7.34 14.89
CA ILE A 57 -5.60 -7.63 14.05
C ILE A 57 -5.56 -6.79 12.77
N GLY A 58 -5.16 -5.51 12.85
CA GLY A 58 -4.90 -4.70 11.65
C GLY A 58 -3.83 -5.33 10.74
N TRP A 59 -2.73 -5.80 11.31
CA TRP A 59 -1.68 -6.51 10.59
C TRP A 59 -2.23 -7.75 9.86
N ASN A 60 -2.99 -8.59 10.57
CA ASN A 60 -3.59 -9.78 9.97
C ASN A 60 -4.59 -9.43 8.88
N ARG A 61 -5.35 -8.33 9.03
CA ARG A 61 -6.24 -7.84 7.99
C ARG A 61 -5.47 -7.45 6.73
N HIS A 62 -4.35 -6.75 6.86
CA HIS A 62 -3.50 -6.40 5.73
C HIS A 62 -3.08 -7.66 4.96
N ILE A 63 -2.54 -8.67 5.67
CA ILE A 63 -2.09 -9.92 5.06
C ILE A 63 -3.22 -10.63 4.32
N GLU A 64 -4.42 -10.64 4.89
CA GLU A 64 -5.58 -11.27 4.27
C GLU A 64 -6.09 -10.49 3.05
N VAL A 65 -6.17 -9.16 3.13
CA VAL A 65 -6.51 -8.30 1.98
C VAL A 65 -5.54 -8.56 0.83
N ASP A 66 -4.25 -8.62 1.11
CA ASP A 66 -3.23 -8.92 0.11
C ASP A 66 -3.38 -10.31 -0.48
N ARG A 67 -3.66 -11.32 0.34
CA ARG A 67 -3.92 -12.68 -0.12
C ARG A 67 -5.11 -12.70 -1.07
N LEU A 68 -6.23 -12.08 -0.69
CA LEU A 68 -7.44 -12.02 -1.50
C LEU A 68 -7.22 -11.26 -2.81
N PHE A 69 -6.55 -10.10 -2.73
CA PHE A 69 -6.25 -9.26 -3.89
C PHE A 69 -5.40 -10.01 -4.92
N HIS A 70 -4.23 -10.53 -4.53
CA HIS A 70 -3.29 -11.17 -5.44
C HIS A 70 -3.79 -12.49 -6.03
N ASN A 71 -4.80 -13.13 -5.41
CA ASN A 71 -5.43 -14.33 -5.94
C ASN A 71 -6.75 -14.05 -6.68
N SER A 72 -7.16 -12.79 -6.83
CA SER A 72 -8.40 -12.43 -7.49
C SER A 72 -8.29 -12.47 -9.02
N ALA A 73 -9.38 -12.81 -9.69
CA ALA A 73 -9.49 -12.69 -11.15
C ALA A 73 -9.27 -11.24 -11.63
N TYR A 74 -9.69 -10.26 -10.82
CA TYR A 74 -9.46 -8.84 -11.06
C TYR A 74 -7.97 -8.53 -11.18
N PHE A 75 -7.16 -8.92 -10.19
CA PHE A 75 -5.72 -8.68 -10.20
C PHE A 75 -5.04 -9.31 -11.42
N PHE A 76 -5.33 -10.59 -11.72
CA PHE A 76 -4.72 -11.28 -12.87
C PHE A 76 -5.09 -10.61 -14.20
N ARG A 77 -6.36 -10.23 -14.38
CA ARG A 77 -6.83 -9.55 -15.58
C ARG A 77 -6.18 -8.18 -15.75
N HIS A 78 -6.28 -7.31 -14.74
CA HIS A 78 -5.81 -5.94 -14.85
C HIS A 78 -4.29 -5.84 -14.95
N THR A 79 -3.53 -6.64 -14.19
CA THR A 79 -2.07 -6.63 -14.32
C THR A 79 -1.61 -7.13 -15.70
N HIS A 80 -2.31 -8.10 -16.29
CA HIS A 80 -2.02 -8.54 -17.66
C HIS A 80 -2.30 -7.45 -18.69
N LEU A 81 -3.50 -6.86 -18.66
CA LEU A 81 -3.89 -5.80 -19.60
C LEU A 81 -2.98 -4.57 -19.45
N LEU A 82 -2.75 -4.12 -18.22
CA LEU A 82 -1.94 -2.95 -17.92
C LEU A 82 -0.49 -3.17 -18.35
N LYS A 83 0.08 -4.36 -18.15
CA LYS A 83 1.41 -4.73 -18.67
C LYS A 83 1.51 -4.52 -20.18
N LEU A 84 0.53 -5.01 -20.94
CA LEU A 84 0.52 -4.84 -22.40
C LEU A 84 0.36 -3.37 -22.80
N HIS A 85 -0.46 -2.63 -22.04
CA HIS A 85 -0.73 -1.22 -22.27
C HIS A 85 0.51 -0.35 -22.04
N ILE A 86 1.28 -0.59 -20.97
CA ILE A 86 2.39 0.29 -20.56
C ILE A 86 3.78 -0.09 -21.08
N GLN A 87 3.97 -1.31 -21.61
CA GLN A 87 5.30 -1.83 -21.96
C GLN A 87 6.09 -0.91 -22.91
N GLY A 88 5.41 -0.22 -23.83
CA GLY A 88 6.05 0.72 -24.76
C GLY A 88 6.71 1.93 -24.08
N SER A 89 6.14 2.38 -22.95
CA SER A 89 6.71 3.48 -22.14
C SER A 89 7.95 3.08 -21.35
N LEU A 90 8.22 1.77 -21.25
CA LEU A 90 9.37 1.23 -20.51
C LEU A 90 10.54 0.84 -21.43
N GLN A 91 10.40 1.06 -22.74
CA GLN A 91 11.43 0.70 -23.71
C GLN A 91 12.77 1.37 -23.38
N GLY A 92 13.84 0.58 -23.34
CA GLY A 92 15.18 1.06 -23.00
C GLY A 92 15.45 1.19 -21.49
N LEU A 93 14.48 0.89 -20.63
CA LEU A 93 14.66 0.81 -19.19
C LEU A 93 14.84 -0.64 -18.74
N PRO A 94 15.56 -0.91 -17.63
CA PRO A 94 15.74 -2.26 -17.08
C PRO A 94 14.50 -2.78 -16.33
N ILE A 95 13.37 -2.07 -16.43
CA ILE A 95 12.17 -2.36 -15.64
C ILE A 95 11.37 -3.45 -16.32
N ARG A 96 11.01 -4.48 -15.55
CA ARG A 96 10.12 -5.55 -16.02
C ARG A 96 8.69 -5.00 -16.16
N PRO A 97 8.04 -5.07 -17.33
CA PRO A 97 6.69 -4.54 -17.50
C PRO A 97 5.65 -5.16 -16.56
N SER A 98 5.78 -6.45 -16.23
CA SER A 98 4.89 -7.12 -15.27
C SER A 98 5.01 -6.55 -13.86
N PHE A 99 6.23 -6.23 -13.41
CA PHE A 99 6.47 -5.59 -12.12
C PHE A 99 5.89 -4.17 -12.08
N MET A 100 6.09 -3.40 -13.15
CA MET A 100 5.52 -2.05 -13.26
C MET A 100 3.98 -2.10 -13.24
N ALA A 101 3.38 -3.02 -13.99
CA ALA A 101 1.93 -3.16 -14.08
C ALA A 101 1.29 -3.57 -12.75
N HIS A 102 1.96 -4.43 -11.97
CA HIS A 102 1.51 -4.74 -10.60
C HIS A 102 1.36 -3.46 -9.78
N ILE A 103 2.45 -2.71 -9.61
CA ILE A 103 2.44 -1.55 -8.71
C ILE A 103 1.57 -0.44 -9.28
N ALA A 104 1.53 -0.28 -10.60
CA ALA A 104 0.65 0.67 -11.26
C ALA A 104 -0.82 0.38 -10.95
N LEU A 105 -1.25 -0.88 -10.96
CA LEU A 105 -2.62 -1.24 -10.59
C LEU A 105 -2.93 -0.83 -9.14
N GLU A 106 -2.02 -1.09 -8.20
CA GLU A 106 -2.21 -0.72 -6.80
C GLU A 106 -2.30 0.80 -6.60
N LEU A 107 -1.43 1.58 -7.26
CA LEU A 107 -1.48 3.05 -7.18
C LEU A 107 -2.70 3.64 -7.89
N LEU A 108 -3.16 3.05 -9.00
CA LEU A 108 -4.37 3.48 -9.68
C LEU A 108 -5.61 3.23 -8.80
N LEU A 109 -5.66 2.13 -8.06
CA LEU A 109 -6.73 1.85 -7.10
C LEU A 109 -6.76 2.88 -5.96
N ASP A 110 -5.60 3.23 -5.39
CA ASP A 110 -5.48 4.29 -4.38
C ASP A 110 -5.92 5.67 -4.92
N HIS A 111 -5.56 5.98 -6.18
CA HIS A 111 -6.00 7.18 -6.87
C HIS A 111 -7.53 7.22 -7.02
N ILE A 112 -8.15 6.13 -7.48
CA ILE A 112 -9.60 6.05 -7.62
C ILE A 112 -10.30 6.26 -6.27
N LEU A 113 -9.82 5.62 -5.20
CA LEU A 113 -10.40 5.80 -3.87
C LEU A 113 -10.38 7.26 -3.41
N THR A 114 -9.32 7.99 -3.77
CA THR A 114 -9.18 9.42 -3.47
C THR A 114 -10.16 10.25 -4.29
N GLN A 115 -10.24 10.01 -5.61
CA GLN A 115 -11.15 10.74 -6.51
C GLN A 115 -12.63 10.52 -6.15
N GLN A 116 -12.98 9.33 -5.69
CA GLN A 116 -14.34 8.97 -5.30
C GLN A 116 -14.68 9.35 -3.85
N HIS A 117 -13.75 10.00 -3.13
CA HIS A 117 -13.88 10.31 -1.71
C HIS A 117 -14.23 9.09 -0.84
N ALA A 118 -13.82 7.90 -1.27
CA ALA A 118 -14.10 6.64 -0.58
C ALA A 118 -13.26 6.46 0.70
N VAL A 119 -12.18 7.24 0.81
CA VAL A 119 -11.28 7.33 1.97
C VAL A 119 -10.95 8.78 2.26
N SER A 120 -10.63 9.09 3.51
CA SER A 120 -10.11 10.40 3.94
C SER A 120 -8.62 10.31 4.20
N ILE A 121 -7.81 11.00 3.39
CA ILE A 121 -6.35 11.10 3.57
C ILE A 121 -6.03 11.80 4.90
N ASP A 122 -6.86 12.76 5.34
CA ASP A 122 -6.70 13.42 6.64
C ASP A 122 -6.89 12.43 7.80
N LYS A 123 -7.92 11.56 7.72
CA LYS A 123 -8.13 10.50 8.72
C LYS A 123 -6.96 9.51 8.72
N PHE A 124 -6.45 9.15 7.55
CA PHE A 124 -5.26 8.29 7.41
C PHE A 124 -4.06 8.87 8.16
N TYR A 125 -3.68 10.13 7.91
CA TYR A 125 -2.55 10.75 8.60
C TYR A 125 -2.83 11.04 10.08
N THR A 126 -4.07 11.35 10.43
CA THR A 126 -4.46 11.54 11.84
C THR A 126 -4.27 10.24 12.62
N ALA A 127 -4.65 9.08 12.08
CA ALA A 127 -4.37 7.80 12.71
C ALA A 127 -2.87 7.55 12.90
N LEU A 128 -2.05 7.83 11.88
CA LEU A 128 -0.60 7.69 11.97
C LEU A 128 0.03 8.59 13.05
N ILE A 129 -0.52 9.78 13.27
CA ILE A 129 -0.06 10.75 14.27
C ILE A 129 -0.55 10.39 15.68
N GLN A 130 -1.80 9.91 15.79
CA GLN A 130 -2.46 9.69 17.08
C GLN A 130 -2.23 8.30 17.68
N VAL A 131 -1.67 7.35 16.91
CA VAL A 131 -1.34 6.02 17.44
C VAL A 131 -0.38 6.12 18.63
N ASP A 132 -0.59 5.27 19.64
CA ASP A 132 0.34 5.19 20.76
C ASP A 132 1.72 4.69 20.29
N ALA A 133 2.71 5.58 20.34
CA ALA A 133 4.08 5.28 19.89
C ALA A 133 4.76 4.18 20.74
N ASN A 134 4.41 4.05 22.02
CA ASN A 134 4.94 2.98 22.87
C ASN A 134 4.33 1.63 22.49
N ALA A 135 3.05 1.58 22.12
CA ALA A 135 2.40 0.39 21.61
C ALA A 135 3.05 -0.08 20.30
N VAL A 136 3.29 0.83 19.35
CA VAL A 136 4.01 0.50 18.10
C VAL A 136 5.41 0.00 18.41
N ARG A 137 6.20 0.72 19.24
CA ARG A 137 7.55 0.29 19.63
C ARG A 137 7.54 -1.10 20.27
N ARG A 138 6.62 -1.35 21.22
CA ARG A 138 6.48 -2.65 21.89
C ARG A 138 6.10 -3.76 20.91
N PHE A 139 5.20 -3.49 19.96
CA PHE A 139 4.86 -4.43 18.89
C PHE A 139 6.10 -4.83 18.07
N LEU A 140 6.94 -3.86 17.70
CA LEU A 140 8.19 -4.11 16.96
C LEU A 140 9.22 -4.89 17.80
N GLN A 141 9.31 -4.61 19.11
CA GLN A 141 10.19 -5.33 20.05
C GLN A 141 9.79 -6.80 20.20
N ILE A 142 8.50 -7.08 20.40
CA ILE A 142 7.96 -8.45 20.48
C ILE A 142 8.29 -9.21 19.19
N ASN A 143 8.14 -8.55 18.05
CA ASN A 143 8.48 -9.10 16.73
C ASN A 143 9.98 -9.15 16.43
N GLN A 144 10.84 -8.79 17.39
CA GLN A 144 12.30 -8.83 17.27
C GLN A 144 12.85 -8.05 16.07
N LEU A 145 12.26 -6.88 15.77
CA LEU A 145 12.78 -6.02 14.71
C LEU A 145 14.22 -5.58 15.05
N SER A 146 15.15 -5.79 14.11
CA SER A 146 16.59 -5.61 14.35
C SER A 146 17.03 -4.16 14.56
N ASP A 147 16.35 -3.18 13.97
CA ASP A 147 16.70 -1.75 14.06
C ASP A 147 15.45 -0.88 14.14
N ILE A 148 14.86 -0.85 15.33
CA ILE A 148 13.69 -0.01 15.65
C ILE A 148 13.97 1.49 15.43
N PRO A 149 15.12 2.07 15.85
CA PRO A 149 15.42 3.48 15.59
C PRO A 149 15.42 3.86 14.11
N LYS A 150 15.85 2.96 13.21
CA LYS A 150 15.72 3.18 11.77
C LYS A 150 14.27 3.21 11.30
N PHE A 151 13.43 2.29 11.77
CA PHE A 151 12.00 2.32 11.47
C PHE A 151 11.33 3.60 11.99
N GLU A 152 11.61 4.02 13.22
CA GLU A 152 10.99 5.20 13.82
C GLU A 152 11.35 6.50 13.07
N ARG A 153 12.62 6.64 12.65
CA ARG A 153 13.02 7.76 11.78
C ARG A 153 12.28 7.76 10.45
N PHE A 154 12.17 6.60 9.81
CA PHE A 154 11.39 6.46 8.58
C PHE A 154 9.91 6.81 8.81
N TYR A 155 9.31 6.32 9.89
CA TYR A 155 7.90 6.55 10.21
C TYR A 155 7.59 8.04 10.39
N GLN A 156 8.47 8.78 11.08
CA GLN A 156 8.37 10.24 11.20
C GLN A 156 8.46 10.94 9.83
N GLN A 157 9.47 10.57 9.02
CA GLN A 157 9.63 11.12 7.66
C GLN A 157 8.43 10.83 6.76
N PHE A 158 7.86 9.62 6.84
CA PHE A 158 6.69 9.21 6.09
C PHE A 158 5.48 10.11 6.38
N ILE A 159 5.27 10.45 7.66
CA ILE A 159 4.20 11.36 8.10
C ILE A 159 4.47 12.78 7.58
N GLU A 160 5.71 13.26 7.70
CA GLU A 160 6.10 14.61 7.29
C GLU A 160 6.00 14.83 5.78
N TRP A 161 6.42 13.85 4.97
CA TRP A 161 6.41 13.96 3.50
C TRP A 161 5.01 14.02 2.92
N LYS A 162 4.00 13.54 3.64
CA LYS A 162 2.59 13.60 3.22
C LYS A 162 2.36 13.07 1.79
N TYR A 163 3.19 12.15 1.31
CA TYR A 163 3.21 11.79 -0.12
C TYR A 163 1.93 11.08 -0.58
N ILE A 164 1.09 10.57 0.31
CA ILE A 164 -0.20 9.97 -0.06
C ILE A 164 -1.13 11.01 -0.70
N TYR A 165 -1.01 12.29 -0.35
CA TYR A 165 -1.76 13.37 -1.04
C TYR A 165 -1.39 13.47 -2.53
N ASP A 166 -0.17 13.09 -2.93
CA ASP A 166 0.23 13.12 -4.34
C ASP A 166 -0.56 12.10 -5.17
N TYR A 167 -1.05 11.01 -4.58
CA TYR A 167 -1.87 10.01 -5.28
C TYR A 167 -3.24 10.54 -5.68
N ALA A 168 -3.67 11.69 -5.15
CA ALA A 168 -4.84 12.41 -5.67
C ALA A 168 -4.63 12.86 -7.12
N HIS A 169 -3.38 13.02 -7.57
CA HIS A 169 -3.05 13.55 -8.89
C HIS A 169 -2.47 12.43 -9.77
N ILE A 170 -3.21 12.04 -10.81
CA ILE A 170 -2.81 10.95 -11.71
C ILE A 170 -1.44 11.21 -12.37
N GLU A 171 -1.10 12.49 -12.59
CA GLU A 171 0.16 12.93 -13.17
C GLU A 171 1.37 12.64 -12.28
N LYS A 172 1.16 12.47 -10.96
CA LYS A 172 2.21 12.15 -9.99
C LYS A 172 2.49 10.65 -9.91
N ILE A 173 1.55 9.80 -10.35
CA ILE A 173 1.67 8.33 -10.23
C ILE A 173 2.86 7.81 -11.02
N ALA A 174 3.08 8.26 -12.26
CA ALA A 174 4.21 7.82 -13.07
C ALA A 174 5.56 8.11 -12.38
N GLY A 175 5.69 9.28 -11.75
CA GLY A 175 6.87 9.64 -10.95
C GLY A 175 7.08 8.71 -9.75
N ALA A 176 6.01 8.43 -9.01
CA ALA A 176 6.04 7.50 -7.88
C ALA A 176 6.46 6.09 -8.31
N LEU A 177 5.91 5.58 -9.42
CA LEU A 177 6.25 4.28 -9.98
C LEU A 177 7.74 4.15 -10.34
N PHE A 178 8.30 5.16 -11.01
CA PHE A 178 9.72 5.16 -11.32
C PHE A 178 10.59 5.24 -10.06
N ASN A 179 10.20 6.03 -9.06
CA ASN A 179 10.93 6.11 -7.79
C ASN A 179 10.92 4.76 -7.04
N ILE A 180 9.81 4.02 -7.08
CA ILE A 180 9.74 2.67 -6.53
C ILE A 180 10.69 1.73 -7.30
N CYS A 181 10.68 1.78 -8.64
CA CYS A 181 11.58 0.97 -9.47
C CYS A 181 13.06 1.28 -9.23
N LYS A 182 13.43 2.53 -8.92
CA LYS A 182 14.81 2.93 -8.60
C LYS A 182 15.38 2.27 -7.34
N ARG A 183 14.52 1.70 -6.48
CA ARG A 183 14.96 0.89 -5.32
C ARG A 183 15.51 -0.48 -5.72
N LEU A 184 15.22 -0.93 -6.95
CA LEU A 184 15.60 -2.24 -7.48
C LEU A 184 16.62 -2.16 -8.62
N TRP A 185 16.54 -1.12 -9.45
CA TRP A 185 17.41 -0.93 -10.61
C TRP A 185 18.00 0.48 -10.64
N GLN A 186 19.22 0.59 -11.16
CA GLN A 186 19.84 1.88 -11.47
C GLN A 186 19.53 2.26 -12.91
N PHE A 187 18.87 3.40 -13.11
CA PHE A 187 18.52 3.94 -14.42
C PHE A 187 18.12 5.41 -14.33
N GLU A 188 18.20 6.10 -15.46
CA GLU A 188 17.73 7.47 -15.62
C GLU A 188 16.36 7.53 -16.30
N VAL A 189 15.53 8.46 -15.85
CA VAL A 189 14.18 8.65 -16.38
C VAL A 189 14.11 9.95 -17.15
N GLN A 190 14.09 9.82 -18.48
CA GLN A 190 13.81 10.93 -19.39
C GLN A 190 12.35 11.42 -19.24
N GLU A 191 12.12 12.69 -19.56
CA GLU A 191 10.78 13.29 -19.52
C GLU A 191 9.79 12.57 -20.43
N SER A 192 10.25 12.12 -21.59
CA SER A 192 9.44 11.34 -22.54
C SER A 192 8.96 9.99 -21.98
N HIS A 193 9.69 9.37 -21.03
CA HIS A 193 9.22 8.17 -20.35
C HIS A 193 8.10 8.50 -19.36
N ARG A 194 8.24 9.59 -18.60
CA ARG A 194 7.21 10.07 -17.66
C ARG A 194 5.94 10.44 -18.40
N GLN A 195 6.04 11.27 -19.43
CA GLN A 195 4.88 11.73 -20.19
C GLN A 195 4.11 10.56 -20.81
N ARG A 196 4.79 9.66 -21.53
CA ARG A 196 4.13 8.51 -22.16
C ARG A 196 3.48 7.59 -21.13
N LEU A 197 4.15 7.31 -20.01
CA LEU A 197 3.57 6.48 -18.96
C LEU A 197 2.33 7.15 -18.35
N THR A 198 2.39 8.45 -18.06
CA THR A 198 1.24 9.21 -17.54
C THR A 198 0.05 9.15 -18.51
N GLU A 199 0.25 9.42 -19.79
CA GLU A 199 -0.81 9.37 -20.82
C GLU A 199 -1.46 7.99 -20.89
N GLN A 200 -0.65 6.93 -20.86
CA GLN A 200 -1.12 5.54 -20.86
C GLN A 200 -1.88 5.18 -19.57
N LEU A 201 -1.42 5.62 -18.40
CA LEU A 201 -2.14 5.39 -17.15
C LEU A 201 -3.50 6.11 -17.14
N ILE A 202 -3.58 7.33 -17.68
CA ILE A 202 -4.84 8.08 -17.81
C ILE A 202 -5.81 7.36 -18.76
N SER A 203 -5.34 6.93 -19.93
CA SER A 203 -6.17 6.17 -20.89
C SER A 203 -6.65 4.87 -20.27
N TYR A 204 -5.77 4.08 -19.66
CA TYR A 204 -6.13 2.83 -19.01
C TYR A 204 -7.17 3.02 -17.90
N LEU A 205 -6.97 4.03 -17.04
CA LEU A 205 -7.91 4.37 -15.97
C LEU A 205 -9.32 4.65 -16.52
N ARG A 206 -9.43 5.42 -17.61
CA ARG A 206 -10.71 5.78 -18.23
C ARG A 206 -11.38 4.62 -18.94
N GLU A 207 -10.60 3.79 -19.63
CA GLU A 207 -11.12 2.77 -20.55
C GLU A 207 -11.37 1.42 -19.87
N HIS A 208 -10.63 1.11 -18.80
CA HIS A 208 -10.61 -0.24 -18.24
C HIS A 208 -10.96 -0.33 -16.76
N MET A 209 -10.89 0.74 -15.97
CA MET A 209 -11.01 0.66 -14.49
C MET A 209 -12.38 1.11 -13.96
N SER A 210 -13.43 1.11 -14.80
CA SER A 210 -14.79 1.43 -14.35
C SER A 210 -15.37 0.38 -13.38
N ASP A 211 -14.80 -0.82 -13.37
CA ASP A 211 -15.18 -1.96 -12.54
C ASP A 211 -14.35 -2.10 -11.25
N TYR A 212 -13.62 -1.06 -10.85
CA TYR A 212 -12.78 -1.10 -9.64
C TYR A 212 -13.53 -1.51 -8.36
N GLN A 213 -14.85 -1.28 -8.29
CA GLN A 213 -15.66 -1.66 -7.13
C GLN A 213 -15.71 -3.17 -6.95
N ASP A 214 -15.57 -3.96 -8.02
CA ASP A 214 -15.64 -5.41 -7.97
C ASP A 214 -14.61 -6.00 -7.01
N ILE A 215 -13.37 -5.48 -7.05
CA ILE A 215 -12.31 -5.97 -6.17
C ILE A 215 -12.56 -5.60 -4.69
N TYR A 216 -13.07 -4.40 -4.43
CA TYR A 216 -13.38 -3.99 -3.05
C TYR A 216 -14.59 -4.73 -2.49
N ASN A 217 -15.63 -4.95 -3.30
CA ASN A 217 -16.82 -5.70 -2.91
C ASN A 217 -16.48 -7.18 -2.65
N TYR A 218 -15.68 -7.79 -3.54
CA TYR A 218 -15.17 -9.15 -3.37
C TYR A 218 -14.39 -9.29 -2.06
N ILE A 219 -13.37 -8.45 -1.84
CA ILE A 219 -12.56 -8.52 -0.63
C ILE A 219 -13.46 -8.25 0.60
N HIS A 220 -14.33 -7.25 0.56
CA HIS A 220 -15.23 -6.96 1.68
C HIS A 220 -16.10 -8.16 2.05
N TYR A 221 -16.68 -8.85 1.06
CA TYR A 221 -17.50 -10.03 1.27
C TYR A 221 -16.72 -11.17 1.96
N GLU A 222 -15.53 -11.50 1.45
CA GLU A 222 -14.67 -12.54 2.01
C GLU A 222 -14.20 -12.19 3.44
N LEU A 223 -14.01 -10.90 3.71
CA LEU A 223 -13.58 -10.37 5.00
C LEU A 223 -14.66 -10.41 6.09
N VAL A 224 -15.95 -10.58 5.77
CA VAL A 224 -17.04 -10.71 6.77
C VAL A 224 -16.89 -12.00 7.58
N GLY A 225 -16.30 -13.05 6.99
CA GLY A 225 -16.04 -14.33 7.67
C GLY A 225 -14.68 -14.41 8.38
N PHE A 226 -13.80 -13.43 8.17
CA PHE A 226 -12.44 -13.43 8.72
C PHE A 226 -12.44 -12.81 10.13
N LYS A 227 -12.28 -13.66 11.15
CA LYS A 227 -12.10 -13.25 12.54
C LYS A 227 -10.63 -13.07 12.88
#